data_AF-A0A1X7T9C8-F1
#
_entry.id   AF-A0A1X7T9C8-F1
#
_cell.length_a   1.000
_cell.length_b   1.000
_cell.length_c   1.000
_cell.angle_alpha   90.00
_cell.angle_beta   90.00
_cell.angle_gamma   90.00
#
_symmetry.space_group_name_H-M   'P 1'
#
loop_
_entity.id
_entity.type
_entity.pdbx_description
1 polymer ?
#
loop_
_entity_poly.entity_id
_entity_poly.type
_entity_poly.pdbx_seq_one_letter_code
_entity_poly.pdbx_strand_id
1 'polypeptide(L)'
;MKAEKRIHHLKQSEEEVRVNDYHPLLLLLWKANIDVSFTSECSLALADYVSGYVTKAERGHMQDLLQDILDDRDIYSKLFRIGIRCLDSQPIGLYETCDILLGEPLRRKSREVAWINVEMPHRRKQNLTKKLS
;
A
#
# COMPACT_ATOMS: atom_id res chain seq x y z
N MET A 1 16.95 -16.20 -19.87
CA MET A 1 15.73 -15.51 -19.38
C MET A 1 14.77 -15.41 -20.56
N LYS A 2 13.58 -16.02 -20.49
CA LYS A 2 12.56 -15.88 -21.55
C LYS A 2 12.00 -14.47 -21.48
N ALA A 3 12.19 -13.67 -22.53
CA ALA A 3 11.48 -12.41 -22.68
C ALA A 3 10.00 -12.72 -22.90
N GLU A 4 9.13 -12.32 -21.97
CA GLU A 4 7.69 -12.40 -22.17
C GLU A 4 7.31 -11.56 -23.39
N LYS A 5 6.67 -12.21 -24.37
CA LYS A 5 6.17 -11.54 -25.58
C LYS A 5 5.04 -10.60 -25.16
N ARG A 6 5.34 -9.30 -25.04
CA ARG A 6 4.29 -8.27 -24.94
C ARG A 6 3.42 -8.34 -26.20
N ILE A 7 2.10 -8.33 -25.98
CA ILE A 7 1.08 -8.50 -27.03
C ILE A 7 1.05 -7.28 -27.97
N HIS A 8 1.62 -6.15 -27.56
CA HIS A 8 1.76 -4.93 -28.34
C HIS A 8 3.07 -4.22 -28.00
N HIS A 9 3.67 -3.56 -28.98
CA HIS A 9 4.82 -2.69 -28.79
C HIS A 9 4.34 -1.25 -28.58
N LEU A 10 4.65 -0.68 -27.42
CA LEU A 10 4.45 0.74 -27.15
C LEU A 10 5.53 1.55 -27.88
N LYS A 11 5.14 2.65 -28.51
CA LYS A 11 6.06 3.58 -29.20
C LYS A 11 6.71 4.52 -28.19
N GLN A 12 7.48 3.97 -27.25
CA GLN A 12 8.20 4.72 -26.21
C GLN A 12 9.68 4.81 -26.58
N SER A 13 10.32 5.94 -26.27
CA SER A 13 11.78 6.05 -26.29
C SER A 13 12.40 5.33 -25.08
N GLU A 14 13.72 5.07 -25.08
CA GLU A 14 14.41 4.48 -23.92
C GLU A 14 14.28 5.35 -22.66
N GLU A 15 14.13 6.66 -22.83
CA GLU A 15 13.97 7.64 -21.76
C GLU A 15 12.55 7.61 -21.17
N GLU A 16 11.56 7.16 -21.94
CA GLU A 16 10.13 7.16 -21.59
C GLU A 16 9.67 5.84 -20.96
N VAL A 17 10.56 4.85 -20.80
CA VAL A 17 10.22 3.52 -20.24
C VAL A 17 9.58 3.59 -18.84
N ARG A 18 9.84 4.66 -18.09
CA ARG A 18 9.30 4.88 -16.73
C ARG A 18 8.24 5.98 -16.65
N VAL A 19 7.74 6.44 -17.79
CA VAL A 19 6.66 7.43 -17.86
C VAL A 19 5.34 6.70 -18.02
N ASN A 20 4.42 6.90 -17.07
CA ASN A 20 3.07 6.36 -17.13
C ASN A 20 2.28 7.07 -18.24
N ASP A 21 1.38 6.37 -18.91
CA ASP A 21 0.58 6.87 -20.04
C ASP A 21 -0.83 7.36 -19.64
N TYR A 22 -1.05 7.59 -18.34
CA TYR A 22 -2.39 7.81 -17.78
C TYR A 22 -3.17 8.98 -18.37
N HIS A 23 -2.52 10.14 -18.56
CA HIS A 23 -3.21 11.33 -19.06
C HIS A 23 -2.26 12.25 -19.84
N PRO A 24 -2.28 12.24 -21.19
CA PRO A 24 -1.30 12.93 -22.01
C PRO A 24 -1.28 14.45 -21.81
N LEU A 25 -2.43 15.11 -21.61
CA LEU A 25 -2.47 16.55 -21.34
C LEU A 25 -1.83 16.92 -19.99
N LEU A 26 -2.07 16.13 -18.94
CA LEU A 26 -1.48 16.38 -17.62
C LEU A 26 0.02 16.09 -17.64
N LEU A 27 0.45 15.03 -18.32
CA LEU A 27 1.87 14.74 -18.53
C LEU A 27 2.59 15.87 -19.28
N LEU A 28 1.96 16.41 -20.33
CA LEU A 28 2.52 17.52 -21.11
C LEU A 28 2.67 18.80 -20.27
N LEU A 29 1.68 19.10 -19.43
CA LEU A 29 1.70 20.28 -18.57
C LEU A 29 2.66 20.11 -17.38
N TRP A 30 2.65 18.94 -16.73
CA TRP A 30 3.39 18.67 -15.49
C TRP A 30 4.85 18.29 -15.74
N LYS A 31 5.16 17.65 -16.88
CA LYS A 31 6.50 17.16 -17.26
C LYS A 31 7.17 16.25 -16.22
N ALA A 32 6.36 15.55 -15.42
CA ALA A 32 6.80 14.53 -14.49
C ALA A 32 5.76 13.41 -14.43
N ASN A 33 6.11 12.28 -13.81
CA ASN A 33 5.18 11.16 -13.70
C ASN A 33 4.00 11.55 -12.80
N ILE A 34 2.79 11.18 -13.22
CA ILE A 34 1.55 11.46 -12.49
C ILE A 34 0.95 10.15 -11.99
N ASP A 35 0.32 10.20 -10.81
CA ASP A 35 -0.40 9.08 -10.21
C ASP A 35 -1.91 9.38 -10.22
N VAL A 36 -2.41 9.76 -11.39
CA VAL A 36 -3.81 10.09 -11.64
C VAL A 36 -4.25 9.33 -12.88
N SER A 37 -5.03 8.29 -12.68
CA SER A 37 -5.64 7.49 -13.75
C SER A 37 -7.10 7.90 -13.92
N PHE A 38 -7.53 8.09 -15.16
CA PHE A 38 -8.94 8.27 -15.46
C PHE A 38 -9.65 6.91 -15.37
N THR A 39 -10.77 6.85 -14.67
CA THR A 39 -11.65 5.69 -14.71
C THR A 39 -13.02 6.10 -15.21
N SER A 40 -13.40 5.64 -16.41
CA SER A 40 -14.74 5.85 -16.97
C SER A 40 -15.77 4.81 -16.53
N GLU A 41 -15.33 3.75 -15.83
CA GLU A 41 -16.13 2.56 -15.60
C GLU A 41 -16.67 2.52 -14.16
N CYS A 42 -17.98 2.41 -13.98
CA CYS A 42 -18.62 2.16 -12.66
C CYS A 42 -18.85 0.66 -12.41
N SER A 43 -18.04 -0.22 -13.01
CA SER A 43 -18.24 -1.66 -12.92
C SER A 43 -17.60 -2.27 -11.67
N LEU A 44 -17.90 -3.56 -11.46
CA LEU A 44 -17.26 -4.39 -10.45
C LEU A 44 -15.72 -4.37 -10.55
N ALA A 45 -15.16 -4.18 -11.74
CA ALA A 45 -13.72 -4.11 -11.95
C ALA A 45 -13.08 -2.88 -11.29
N LEU A 46 -13.77 -1.73 -11.30
CA LEU A 46 -13.30 -0.55 -10.58
C LEU A 46 -13.36 -0.78 -9.08
N ALA A 47 -14.47 -1.35 -8.58
CA ALA A 47 -14.62 -1.63 -7.17
C ALA A 47 -13.51 -2.57 -6.67
N ASP A 48 -13.23 -3.65 -7.42
CA ASP A 48 -12.16 -4.61 -7.12
C ASP A 48 -10.77 -3.96 -7.14
N TYR A 49 -10.50 -3.11 -8.14
CA TYR A 49 -9.24 -2.37 -8.25
C TYR A 49 -9.04 -1.41 -7.07
N VAL A 50 -10.05 -0.60 -6.74
CA VAL A 50 -9.99 0.35 -5.63
C VAL A 50 -9.86 -0.39 -4.31
N SER A 51 -10.68 -1.42 -4.07
CA SER A 51 -10.58 -2.21 -2.85
C SER A 51 -9.20 -2.86 -2.73
N GLY A 52 -8.67 -3.45 -3.80
CA GLY A 52 -7.35 -4.07 -3.80
C GLY A 52 -6.22 -3.08 -3.53
N TYR A 53 -6.34 -1.82 -3.97
CA TYR A 53 -5.38 -0.78 -3.64
C TYR A 53 -5.50 -0.30 -2.19
N VAL A 54 -6.71 -0.07 -1.70
CA VAL A 54 -6.97 0.37 -0.32
C VAL A 54 -6.51 -0.71 0.66
N THR A 55 -6.80 -1.97 0.38
CA THR A 55 -6.41 -3.11 1.22
C THR A 55 -5.02 -3.64 0.90
N LYS A 56 -4.24 -3.00 0.02
CA LYS A 56 -2.89 -3.47 -0.36
C LYS A 56 -1.93 -3.58 0.81
N ALA A 57 -2.11 -2.73 1.83
CA ALA A 57 -1.33 -2.76 3.06
C ALA A 57 -1.78 -3.90 4.00
N GLU A 58 -3.01 -4.37 3.84
CA GLU A 58 -3.59 -5.46 4.62
C GLU A 58 -3.09 -6.79 4.05
N ARG A 59 -2.11 -7.39 4.71
CA ARG A 59 -1.62 -8.74 4.35
C ARG A 59 -2.54 -9.80 4.95
N GLY A 60 -3.75 -9.94 4.40
CA GLY A 60 -4.70 -10.97 4.80
C GLY A 60 -5.01 -11.93 3.64
N HIS A 61 -5.12 -13.23 3.92
CA HIS A 61 -5.56 -14.23 2.96
C HIS A 61 -7.07 -14.10 2.68
N MET A 62 -7.47 -13.07 1.92
CA MET A 62 -8.88 -12.81 1.60
C MET A 62 -9.53 -13.90 0.73
N GLN A 63 -8.72 -14.75 0.09
CA GLN A 63 -9.22 -15.89 -0.69
C GLN A 63 -9.94 -16.92 0.19
N ASP A 64 -9.45 -17.12 1.43
CA ASP A 64 -10.06 -18.05 2.38
C ASP A 64 -11.37 -17.49 2.97
N LEU A 65 -11.50 -16.16 3.03
CA LEU A 65 -12.72 -15.46 3.44
C LEU A 65 -13.86 -15.67 2.43
N LEU A 66 -13.55 -15.66 1.13
CA LEU A 66 -14.56 -15.92 0.09
C LEU A 66 -15.13 -17.34 0.18
N GLN A 67 -14.30 -18.33 0.53
CA GLN A 67 -14.77 -19.71 0.74
C GLN A 67 -15.74 -19.81 1.92
N ASP A 68 -15.51 -19.06 3.00
CA ASP A 68 -16.40 -19.05 4.16
C ASP A 68 -17.76 -18.39 3.88
N ILE A 69 -17.80 -17.42 2.96
CA ILE A 69 -19.04 -16.78 2.50
C ILE A 69 -19.89 -17.76 1.69
N LEU A 70 -19.24 -18.58 0.86
CA LEU A 70 -19.86 -19.57 -0.03
C LEU A 70 -20.26 -20.88 0.66
N ASP A 71 -19.85 -21.09 1.91
CA ASP A 71 -20.21 -22.26 2.72
C ASP A 71 -21.73 -22.35 2.94
N ASP A 72 -22.30 -23.50 3.30
CA ASP A 72 -23.76 -23.69 3.46
C ASP A 72 -24.23 -23.55 4.93
N ARG A 73 -23.38 -22.96 5.78
CA ARG A 73 -23.68 -22.71 7.19
C ARG A 73 -24.69 -21.59 7.42
N ASP A 74 -25.25 -21.58 8.64
CA ASP A 74 -25.99 -20.45 9.19
C ASP A 74 -25.19 -19.13 9.10
N ILE A 75 -25.92 -18.04 8.88
CA ILE A 75 -25.39 -16.69 8.70
C ILE A 75 -24.59 -16.20 9.91
N TYR A 76 -25.00 -16.52 11.14
CA TYR A 76 -24.27 -16.11 12.34
C TYR A 76 -22.93 -16.84 12.44
N SER A 77 -22.92 -18.13 12.16
CA SER A 77 -21.72 -18.97 12.12
C SER A 77 -20.73 -18.52 11.05
N LYS A 78 -21.22 -18.08 9.89
CA LYS A 78 -20.41 -17.47 8.83
C LYS A 78 -19.78 -16.16 9.28
N LEU A 79 -20.60 -15.25 9.80
CA LEU A 79 -20.14 -13.93 10.24
C LEU A 79 -19.08 -14.05 11.33
N PHE A 80 -19.28 -14.96 12.30
CA PHE A 80 -18.32 -15.19 13.36
C PHE A 80 -16.97 -15.67 12.84
N ARG A 81 -16.96 -16.67 11.93
CA ARG A 81 -15.70 -17.17 11.34
C ARG A 81 -14.97 -16.11 10.51
N ILE A 82 -15.72 -15.33 9.73
CA ILE A 82 -15.18 -14.19 8.98
C ILE A 82 -14.50 -13.22 9.96
N GLY A 83 -15.19 -12.86 11.04
CA GLY A 83 -14.64 -11.98 12.08
C GLY A 83 -13.35 -12.52 12.70
N ILE A 84 -13.32 -13.79 13.12
CA ILE A 84 -12.12 -14.43 13.69
C ILE A 84 -10.96 -14.45 12.69
N ARG A 85 -11.21 -14.82 11.43
CA ARG A 85 -10.16 -14.84 10.40
C ARG A 85 -9.65 -13.45 10.06
N CYS A 86 -10.51 -12.43 10.02
CA CYS A 86 -10.07 -11.06 9.86
C CYS A 86 -9.11 -10.65 10.98
N LEU A 87 -9.40 -11.01 12.23
CA LEU A 87 -8.52 -10.76 13.38
C LEU A 87 -7.21 -11.56 13.30
N ASP A 88 -7.26 -12.85 12.96
CA ASP A 88 -6.07 -13.71 12.87
C ASP A 88 -5.17 -13.37 11.67
N SER A 89 -5.74 -12.82 10.60
CA SER A 89 -5.00 -12.50 9.38
C SER A 89 -4.08 -11.29 9.51
N GLN A 90 -4.32 -10.40 10.48
CA GLN A 90 -3.49 -9.23 10.67
C GLN A 90 -2.24 -9.61 11.45
N PRO A 91 -1.02 -9.41 10.89
CA PRO A 91 0.23 -9.62 11.62
C PRO A 91 0.52 -8.41 12.52
N ILE A 92 -0.48 -8.00 13.31
CA ILE A 92 -0.46 -6.85 14.22
C ILE A 92 -0.58 -7.40 15.64
N GLY A 93 0.29 -6.96 16.54
CA GLY A 93 0.23 -7.35 17.94
C GLY A 93 -0.94 -6.68 18.66
N LEU A 94 -1.46 -7.31 19.73
CA LEU A 94 -2.60 -6.78 20.51
C LEU A 94 -2.48 -5.29 20.85
N TYR A 95 -1.31 -4.86 21.33
CA TYR A 95 -1.07 -3.46 21.69
C TYR A 95 -1.15 -2.51 20.49
N GLU A 96 -0.60 -2.91 19.35
CA GLU A 96 -0.65 -2.13 18.11
C GLU A 96 -2.09 -2.06 17.58
N THR A 97 -2.87 -3.14 17.70
CA THR A 97 -4.31 -3.12 17.40
C THR A 97 -5.07 -2.15 18.32
N CYS A 98 -4.81 -2.17 19.63
CA CYS A 98 -5.42 -1.25 20.57
C CYS A 98 -5.10 0.21 20.21
N ASP A 99 -3.84 0.51 19.88
CA ASP A 99 -3.43 1.86 19.48
C ASP A 99 -4.16 2.30 18.19
N ILE A 100 -4.27 1.43 17.18
CA ILE A 100 -5.04 1.71 15.95
C ILE A 100 -6.52 1.95 16.26
N LEU A 101 -7.13 1.10 17.08
CA LEU A 101 -8.56 1.20 17.44
C LEU A 101 -8.87 2.48 18.23
N LEU A 102 -7.93 2.94 19.06
CA LEU A 102 -8.04 4.19 19.82
C LEU A 102 -7.64 5.42 19.00
N GLY A 103 -7.16 5.24 17.77
CA GLY A 103 -6.66 6.32 16.92
C GLY A 103 -5.33 6.92 17.39
N GLU A 104 -4.59 6.21 18.24
CA GLU A 104 -3.28 6.64 18.71
C GLU A 104 -2.23 6.44 17.60
N PRO A 105 -1.33 7.42 17.39
CA PRO A 105 -0.29 7.30 16.39
C PRO A 105 0.79 6.29 16.83
N LEU A 106 0.97 5.23 16.04
CA LEU A 106 1.98 4.15 16.20
C LEU A 106 3.46 4.61 16.17
N ARG A 107 3.70 5.91 16.11
CA ARG A 107 5.03 6.54 16.09
C ARG A 107 5.38 7.27 17.37
N ARG A 108 4.45 7.36 18.33
CA ARG A 108 4.74 7.98 19.63
C ARG A 108 5.58 7.04 20.48
N LYS A 109 6.64 7.59 21.05
CA LYS A 109 7.46 6.94 22.07
C LYS A 109 7.22 7.73 23.35
N SER A 110 7.07 7.05 24.48
CA SER A 110 6.99 7.72 25.79
C SER A 110 8.28 8.45 26.15
N ARG A 111 9.38 8.13 25.46
CA ARG A 111 10.70 8.73 25.66
C ARG A 111 11.28 9.20 24.34
N GLU A 112 11.86 10.38 24.37
CA GLU A 112 12.63 10.90 23.24
C GLU A 112 13.95 10.13 23.13
N VAL A 113 14.21 9.55 21.95
CA VAL A 113 15.44 8.81 21.66
C VAL A 113 16.20 9.59 20.59
N ALA A 114 17.30 10.22 21.00
CA ALA A 114 18.22 10.86 20.06
C ALA A 114 19.32 9.88 19.66
N TRP A 115 19.51 9.68 18.36
CA TRP A 115 20.69 8.98 17.87
C TRP A 115 21.90 9.92 17.97
N ILE A 116 22.96 9.46 18.67
CA ILE A 116 24.21 10.19 18.80
C ILE A 116 25.24 9.54 17.88
N ASN A 117 25.77 10.30 16.92
CA ASN A 117 26.82 9.78 16.06
C ASN A 117 28.12 9.57 16.85
N VAL A 118 28.47 8.31 17.08
CA VAL A 118 29.71 7.88 17.75
C VAL A 118 30.92 7.82 16.81
N GLU A 119 30.75 8.04 15.50
CA GLU A 119 31.88 8.14 14.58
C GLU A 119 32.77 9.34 14.90
N MET A 120 34.04 9.23 14.53
CA MET A 120 34.99 10.34 14.65
C MET A 120 34.54 11.54 13.80
N PRO A 121 34.81 12.79 14.22
CA PRO A 121 34.29 14.00 13.58
C PRO A 121 34.49 14.06 12.06
N HIS A 122 35.62 13.56 11.57
CA HIS A 122 35.98 13.56 10.15
C HIS A 122 35.27 12.50 9.29
N ARG A 123 34.55 11.55 9.90
CA ARG A 123 33.78 10.51 9.20
C ARG A 123 32.27 10.71 9.28
N ARG A 124 31.80 11.64 10.12
CA ARG A 124 30.38 11.89 10.30
C ARG A 124 29.78 12.43 9.01
N LYS A 125 28.90 11.65 8.39
CA LYS A 125 28.07 12.12 7.28
C LYS A 125 27.03 13.10 7.83
N GLN A 126 26.95 14.28 7.22
CA GLN A 126 25.89 15.23 7.55
C GLN A 126 24.58 14.77 6.90
N ASN A 127 23.49 14.73 7.66
CA ASN A 127 22.16 14.51 7.11
C ASN A 127 21.72 15.78 6.36
N LEU A 128 21.18 15.62 5.15
CA LEU A 128 20.71 16.72 4.30
C LEU A 128 19.40 17.37 4.81
N THR A 129 18.76 16.78 5.81
CA THR A 129 17.57 17.34 6.43
C THR A 129 17.97 18.43 7.42
N LYS A 130 17.72 19.70 7.05
CA LYS A 130 17.71 20.81 8.02
C LYS A 130 16.71 20.48 9.11
N LYS A 131 17.15 20.46 10.37
CA LYS A 131 16.23 20.51 11.51
C LYS A 131 15.48 21.83 11.40
N LEU A 132 14.16 21.77 11.22
CA LEU A 132 13.30 22.93 11.40
C LEU A 132 13.44 23.33 12.87
N SER A 133 13.87 24.58 13.08
CA SER A 133 13.94 25.23 14.39
C SER A 133 12.56 25.52 14.94
#